data_AF-A0A6J6FTV3-F1
#
_entry.id   AF-A0A6J6FTV3-F1
#
_cell.length_a   1.000
_cell.length_b   1.000
_cell.length_c   1.000
_cell.angle_alpha   90.00
_cell.angle_beta   90.00
_cell.angle_gamma   90.00
#
_symmetry.space_group_name_H-M   'P 1'
#
loop_
_entity.id
_entity.type
_entity.pdbx_description
1 polymer ?
#
loop_
_entity_poly.entity_id
_entity_poly.type
_entity_poly.pdbx_seq_one_letter_code
_entity_poly.pdbx_strand_id
1 'polypeptide(L)'
;MVKVLVAQKRKISVGDKLAGRHGNKGVISKILPQADMPYMADGTPVDIILNPLGVPSRMNVGQVLEAHLGYAARWGWNGVSRNGVEFGAVGEAALRGTESKTLANTPPATFIATPVFDGAKWDEVDQSGDQPTIVEIFENLKPESAHFDAPMIKSTGKMSLFNGRTGEKYDNDITVGYMYILKLSHMVDDKIHARSTGPYSMITQQPLGGKAQFGGQRFGEMEVWALEAYGAAYCLQELLTIKSDDVLGRVKVYEAIVKGENIPEPGIPESFKVLMKEMQALCLNVEVLATDGSEIEMKEIDEEIYTAVAGLGIDISRPERGSDQDDKDRAASRR
;
A
#
# COMPACT_ATOMS: atom_id res chain seq x y z
N MET A 1 19.40 29.33 -12.44
CA MET A 1 18.51 28.22 -12.03
C MET A 1 19.02 26.94 -12.70
N VAL A 2 19.43 25.93 -11.94
CA VAL A 2 19.91 24.64 -12.48
C VAL A 2 18.84 23.58 -12.22
N LYS A 3 18.47 22.82 -13.26
CA LYS A 3 17.52 21.69 -13.15
C LYS A 3 18.31 20.38 -13.31
N VAL A 4 18.13 19.47 -12.37
CA VAL A 4 18.73 18.12 -12.39
C VAL A 4 17.61 17.11 -12.54
N LEU A 5 17.72 16.22 -13.52
CA LEU A 5 16.77 15.12 -13.75
C LEU A 5 17.39 13.83 -13.23
N VAL A 6 16.66 13.13 -12.35
CA VAL A 6 17.11 11.86 -11.77
C VAL A 6 16.15 10.76 -12.22
N ALA A 7 16.65 9.78 -12.96
CA ALA A 7 15.91 8.58 -13.33
C ALA A 7 16.17 7.46 -12.32
N GLN A 8 15.11 6.78 -11.88
CA GLN A 8 15.21 5.68 -10.91
C GLN A 8 14.42 4.47 -11.40
N LYS A 9 15.04 3.28 -11.38
CA LYS A 9 14.38 2.01 -11.65
C LYS A 9 14.00 1.34 -10.33
N ARG A 10 12.71 1.17 -10.07
CA ARG A 10 12.19 0.54 -8.84
C ARG A 10 11.62 -0.84 -9.16
N LYS A 11 12.06 -1.85 -8.41
CA LYS A 11 11.53 -3.22 -8.51
C LYS A 11 10.23 -3.35 -7.73
N ILE A 12 9.54 -4.47 -7.92
CA ILE A 12 8.37 -4.83 -7.13
C ILE A 12 8.82 -5.30 -5.74
N SER A 13 8.15 -4.84 -4.69
CA SER A 13 8.50 -5.17 -3.29
C SER A 13 7.25 -5.48 -2.46
N VAL A 14 7.46 -6.11 -1.31
CA VAL A 14 6.42 -6.34 -0.30
C VAL A 14 5.87 -4.98 0.15
N GLY A 15 4.55 -4.82 0.13
CA GLY A 15 3.86 -3.56 0.40
C GLY A 15 3.42 -2.78 -0.84
N ASP A 16 3.92 -3.11 -2.03
CA ASP A 16 3.43 -2.51 -3.28
C ASP A 16 1.98 -2.93 -3.57
N LYS A 17 1.22 -2.02 -4.19
CA LYS A 17 -0.18 -2.25 -4.53
C LYS A 17 -0.34 -2.73 -5.97
N LEU A 18 -1.02 -3.87 -6.13
CA LEU A 18 -1.40 -4.44 -7.42
C LEU A 18 -2.92 -4.39 -7.60
N ALA A 19 -3.38 -4.42 -8.85
CA ALA A 19 -4.78 -4.49 -9.19
C ALA A 19 -5.02 -5.33 -10.45
N GLY A 20 -6.12 -6.07 -10.49
CA GLY A 20 -6.69 -6.57 -11.74
C GLY A 20 -7.67 -5.56 -12.35
N ARG A 21 -8.17 -5.87 -13.54
CA ARG A 21 -9.11 -5.00 -14.27
C ARG A 21 -10.53 -5.02 -13.70
N HIS A 22 -10.87 -6.05 -12.92
CA HIS A 22 -12.19 -6.25 -12.31
C HIS A 22 -12.31 -5.65 -10.90
N GLY A 23 -11.53 -4.59 -10.61
CA GLY A 23 -11.58 -3.88 -9.32
C GLY A 23 -10.98 -4.63 -8.13
N ASN A 24 -10.46 -5.85 -8.33
CA ASN A 24 -9.69 -6.58 -7.34
C ASN A 24 -8.35 -5.87 -7.11
N LYS A 25 -8.10 -5.44 -5.88
CA LYS A 25 -6.87 -4.74 -5.47
C LYS A 25 -6.25 -5.50 -4.31
N GLY A 26 -4.93 -5.63 -4.34
CA GLY A 26 -4.17 -6.33 -3.31
C GLY A 26 -2.87 -5.61 -3.01
N VAL A 27 -2.32 -5.89 -1.83
CA VAL A 27 -0.97 -5.49 -1.45
C VAL A 27 -0.13 -6.77 -1.39
N ILE A 28 1.09 -6.71 -1.92
CA ILE A 28 2.00 -7.87 -1.90
C ILE A 28 2.41 -8.12 -0.45
N SER A 29 2.05 -9.29 0.07
CA SER A 29 2.37 -9.69 1.46
C SER A 29 3.71 -10.39 1.57
N LYS A 30 4.06 -11.23 0.59
CA LYS A 30 5.29 -12.01 0.58
C LYS A 30 5.72 -12.32 -0.86
N ILE A 31 7.02 -12.33 -1.10
CA ILE A 31 7.64 -12.83 -2.32
C ILE A 31 8.31 -14.15 -1.98
N LEU A 32 7.87 -15.23 -2.60
CA LEU A 32 8.37 -16.59 -2.33
C LEU A 32 9.42 -17.01 -3.36
N PRO A 33 10.39 -17.86 -2.99
CA PRO A 33 11.20 -18.59 -3.95
C PRO A 33 10.33 -19.46 -4.86
N GLN A 34 10.75 -19.66 -6.11
CA GLN A 34 9.99 -20.46 -7.08
C GLN A 34 9.76 -21.91 -6.62
N ALA A 35 10.70 -22.50 -5.88
CA ALA A 35 10.58 -23.87 -5.36
C ALA A 35 9.47 -24.03 -4.29
N ASP A 36 9.11 -22.94 -3.60
CA ASP A 36 8.06 -22.96 -2.58
C ASP A 36 6.66 -22.77 -3.17
N MET A 37 6.56 -22.37 -4.45
CA MET A 37 5.29 -22.09 -5.10
C MET A 37 4.56 -23.40 -5.43
N PRO A 38 3.23 -23.42 -5.32
CA PRO A 38 2.43 -24.50 -5.89
C PRO A 38 2.75 -24.70 -7.36
N TYR A 39 2.79 -25.94 -7.82
CA TYR A 39 3.12 -26.28 -9.19
C TYR A 39 2.12 -27.25 -9.82
N MET A 40 2.05 -27.20 -11.15
CA MET A 40 1.18 -28.01 -12.00
C MET A 40 1.79 -29.39 -12.25
N ALA A 41 1.05 -30.34 -12.85
CA ALA A 41 1.52 -31.71 -13.06
C ALA A 41 2.76 -31.82 -13.98
N ASP A 42 2.97 -30.83 -14.83
CA ASP A 42 4.16 -30.66 -15.68
C ASP A 42 5.38 -30.09 -14.94
N GLY A 43 5.24 -29.73 -13.66
CA GLY A 43 6.29 -29.09 -12.85
C GLY A 43 6.29 -27.56 -12.92
N THR A 44 5.43 -26.93 -13.72
CA THR A 44 5.40 -25.49 -13.88
C THR A 44 4.80 -24.82 -12.63
N PRO A 45 5.53 -23.91 -11.95
CA PRO A 45 5.03 -23.22 -10.76
C PRO A 45 4.11 -22.05 -11.11
N VAL A 46 3.16 -21.75 -10.22
CA VAL A 46 2.31 -20.56 -10.34
C VAL A 46 3.07 -19.28 -9.95
N ASP A 47 2.70 -18.15 -10.54
CA ASP A 47 3.38 -16.86 -10.28
C ASP A 47 2.73 -16.04 -9.15
N ILE A 48 1.39 -16.03 -9.06
CA ILE A 48 0.63 -15.24 -8.10
C ILE A 48 -0.48 -16.10 -7.50
N ILE A 49 -0.61 -16.05 -6.17
CA ILE A 49 -1.70 -16.72 -5.44
C ILE A 49 -2.69 -15.64 -4.98
N LEU A 50 -3.95 -15.75 -5.37
CA LEU A 50 -5.04 -14.87 -4.94
C LEU A 50 -5.98 -15.59 -3.98
N ASN A 51 -6.56 -14.83 -3.04
CA ASN A 51 -7.56 -15.37 -2.11
C ASN A 51 -8.93 -15.49 -2.80
N PRO A 52 -9.52 -16.70 -2.89
CA PRO A 52 -10.81 -16.91 -3.54
C PRO A 52 -11.98 -16.22 -2.80
N LEU A 53 -11.88 -15.98 -1.48
CA LEU A 53 -12.96 -15.38 -0.69
C LEU A 53 -13.31 -13.95 -1.11
N GLY A 54 -12.39 -13.27 -1.80
CA GLY A 54 -12.63 -11.92 -2.32
C GLY A 54 -13.56 -11.86 -3.53
N VAL A 55 -13.82 -12.99 -4.20
CA VAL A 55 -14.64 -13.04 -5.42
C VAL A 55 -16.15 -13.02 -5.10
N PRO A 56 -16.70 -13.92 -4.26
CA PRO A 56 -18.13 -13.96 -4.02
C PRO A 56 -18.64 -12.71 -3.29
N SER A 57 -17.89 -12.23 -2.30
CA SER A 57 -18.26 -11.06 -1.50
C SER A 57 -18.33 -9.76 -2.30
N ARG A 58 -17.58 -9.65 -3.40
CA ARG A 58 -17.52 -8.46 -4.26
C ARG A 58 -18.26 -8.62 -5.57
N MET A 59 -18.84 -9.80 -5.82
CA MET A 59 -19.55 -10.16 -7.04
C MET A 59 -18.78 -9.86 -8.34
N ASN A 60 -17.45 -9.91 -8.30
CA ASN A 60 -16.59 -9.66 -9.46
C ASN A 60 -16.14 -10.97 -10.11
N VAL A 61 -17.12 -11.77 -10.52
CA VAL A 61 -16.95 -13.09 -11.16
C VAL A 61 -16.18 -12.98 -12.49
N GLY A 62 -16.23 -11.82 -13.15
CA GLY A 62 -15.48 -11.56 -14.38
C GLY A 62 -13.97 -11.86 -14.29
N GLN A 63 -13.34 -11.71 -13.11
CA GLN A 63 -11.93 -12.05 -12.95
C GLN A 63 -11.66 -13.56 -13.06
N VAL A 64 -12.63 -14.39 -12.69
CA VAL A 64 -12.56 -15.85 -12.80
C VAL A 64 -12.75 -16.24 -14.26
N LEU A 65 -13.70 -15.63 -14.96
CA LEU A 65 -13.88 -15.81 -16.40
C LEU A 65 -12.63 -15.36 -17.19
N GLU A 66 -12.03 -14.23 -16.80
CA GLU A 66 -10.74 -13.76 -17.33
C GLU A 66 -9.64 -14.82 -17.14
N ALA A 67 -9.51 -15.40 -15.94
CA ALA A 67 -8.51 -16.42 -15.68
C ALA A 67 -8.69 -17.65 -16.59
N HIS A 68 -9.92 -18.14 -16.73
CA HIS A 68 -10.25 -19.30 -17.58
C HIS A 68 -9.99 -19.02 -19.06
N LEU A 69 -10.48 -17.90 -19.59
CA LEU A 69 -10.25 -17.52 -20.98
C LEU A 69 -8.79 -17.19 -21.25
N GLY A 70 -8.09 -16.59 -20.30
CA GLY A 70 -6.65 -16.35 -20.41
C GLY A 70 -5.86 -17.65 -20.51
N TYR A 71 -6.31 -18.71 -19.82
CA TYR A 71 -5.77 -20.06 -19.96
C TYR A 71 -6.05 -20.64 -21.34
N ALA A 72 -7.30 -20.59 -21.81
CA ALA A 72 -7.66 -21.04 -23.15
C ALA A 72 -6.92 -20.27 -24.25
N ALA A 73 -6.77 -18.95 -24.09
CA ALA A 73 -6.03 -18.10 -25.02
C ALA A 73 -4.57 -18.54 -25.16
N ARG A 74 -3.94 -18.90 -24.03
CA ARG A 74 -2.53 -19.26 -23.97
C ARG A 74 -2.23 -20.51 -24.81
N TRP A 75 -3.09 -21.51 -24.73
CA TRP A 75 -2.85 -22.82 -25.33
C TRP A 75 -3.60 -23.06 -26.64
N GLY A 76 -4.69 -22.31 -26.85
CA GLY A 76 -5.58 -22.50 -27.99
C GLY A 76 -6.45 -23.75 -27.86
N TRP A 77 -7.42 -23.87 -28.74
CA TRP A 77 -8.36 -24.99 -28.81
C TRP A 77 -8.56 -25.43 -30.26
N ASN A 78 -8.93 -26.69 -30.43
CA ASN A 78 -9.32 -27.26 -31.71
C ASN A 78 -10.75 -26.82 -32.06
N GLY A 79 -11.14 -26.91 -33.33
CA GLY A 79 -12.46 -26.46 -33.77
C GLY A 79 -13.59 -27.12 -32.98
N VAL A 80 -14.58 -26.32 -32.59
CA VAL A 80 -15.74 -26.76 -31.82
C VAL A 80 -16.93 -26.84 -32.77
N SER A 81 -17.68 -27.94 -32.78
CA SER A 81 -18.91 -28.06 -33.57
C SER A 81 -20.13 -28.11 -32.65
N ARG A 82 -21.10 -27.21 -32.86
CA ARG A 82 -22.38 -27.19 -32.14
C ARG A 82 -23.52 -27.05 -33.13
N ASN A 83 -24.44 -28.02 -33.15
CA ASN A 83 -25.67 -27.97 -33.96
C ASN A 83 -25.44 -27.60 -35.45
N GLY A 84 -24.31 -28.04 -36.04
CA GLY A 84 -23.94 -27.73 -37.43
C GLY A 84 -23.21 -26.40 -37.65
N VAL A 85 -22.96 -25.64 -36.58
CA VAL A 85 -22.08 -24.46 -36.60
C VAL A 85 -20.67 -24.91 -36.19
N GLU A 86 -19.70 -24.68 -37.07
CA GLU A 86 -18.28 -24.93 -36.80
C GLU A 86 -17.58 -23.65 -36.37
N PHE A 87 -17.08 -23.65 -35.14
CA PHE A 87 -16.18 -22.63 -34.64
C PHE A 87 -14.74 -23.03 -34.98
N GLY A 88 -14.01 -22.14 -35.64
CA GLY A 88 -12.64 -22.42 -36.08
C GLY A 88 -11.68 -22.70 -34.91
N ALA A 89 -10.62 -23.46 -35.20
CA ALA A 89 -9.53 -23.68 -34.25
C ALA A 89 -8.78 -22.37 -33.98
N VAL A 90 -8.33 -22.19 -32.74
CA VAL A 90 -7.58 -21.00 -32.30
C VAL A 90 -6.21 -21.42 -31.75
N GLY A 91 -5.19 -20.61 -32.02
CA GLY A 91 -3.81 -20.83 -31.59
C GLY A 91 -3.03 -21.81 -32.48
N GLU A 92 -1.70 -21.80 -32.38
CA GLU A 92 -0.83 -22.82 -32.97
C GLU A 92 -0.71 -24.03 -32.03
N ALA A 93 0.07 -25.06 -32.38
CA ALA A 93 0.39 -26.13 -31.45
C ALA A 93 1.34 -25.63 -30.35
N ALA A 94 1.21 -26.12 -29.11
CA ALA A 94 2.08 -25.73 -28.01
C ALA A 94 3.57 -25.99 -28.36
N LEU A 95 4.37 -24.92 -28.40
CA LEU A 95 5.81 -24.99 -28.68
C LEU A 95 6.58 -25.33 -27.41
N ARG A 96 7.31 -26.45 -27.43
CA ARG A 96 8.12 -26.96 -26.31
C ARG A 96 9.18 -25.94 -25.88
N GLY A 97 9.29 -25.66 -24.58
CA GLY A 97 10.25 -24.70 -23.99
C GLY A 97 9.73 -23.27 -23.85
N THR A 98 8.46 -23.00 -24.18
CA THR A 98 7.79 -21.70 -23.98
C THR A 98 6.87 -21.67 -22.76
N GLU A 99 6.75 -22.80 -22.04
CA GLU A 99 5.88 -23.00 -20.88
C GLU A 99 6.36 -22.16 -19.68
N SER A 100 7.67 -21.94 -19.58
CA SER A 100 8.28 -21.12 -18.53
C SER A 100 8.29 -19.63 -18.90
N LYS A 101 7.32 -18.89 -18.36
CA LYS A 101 7.27 -17.41 -18.26
C LYS A 101 7.30 -16.66 -19.61
N THR A 102 6.50 -15.61 -19.72
CA THR A 102 6.64 -14.67 -20.84
C THR A 102 7.96 -13.91 -20.68
N LEU A 103 9.00 -14.36 -21.38
CA LEU A 103 10.19 -13.57 -21.65
C LEU A 103 9.78 -12.39 -22.55
N ALA A 104 10.61 -11.34 -22.61
CA ALA A 104 10.35 -10.19 -23.49
C ALA A 104 10.15 -10.57 -24.97
N ASN A 105 10.62 -11.77 -25.36
CA ASN A 105 10.54 -12.31 -26.71
C ASN A 105 9.55 -13.49 -26.86
N THR A 106 8.73 -13.80 -25.84
CA THR A 106 7.72 -14.85 -25.97
C THR A 106 6.64 -14.36 -26.95
N PRO A 107 6.35 -15.11 -28.03
CA PRO A 107 5.25 -14.75 -28.94
C PRO A 107 3.97 -14.60 -28.12
N PRO A 108 3.25 -13.46 -28.26
CA PRO A 108 1.98 -13.30 -27.57
C PRO A 108 1.06 -14.44 -27.98
N ALA A 109 0.29 -14.94 -27.01
CA ALA A 109 -0.84 -15.80 -27.30
C ALA A 109 -1.86 -15.08 -28.20
N THR A 110 -2.92 -15.75 -28.62
CA THR A 110 -4.01 -15.09 -29.34
C THR A 110 -4.60 -13.96 -28.48
N PHE A 111 -4.74 -12.76 -29.04
CA PHE A 111 -5.41 -11.66 -28.36
C PHE A 111 -6.90 -11.99 -28.22
N ILE A 112 -7.32 -12.31 -27.00
CA ILE A 112 -8.73 -12.51 -26.66
C ILE A 112 -9.23 -11.26 -25.93
N ALA A 113 -10.35 -10.71 -26.41
CA ALA A 113 -11.08 -9.69 -25.68
C ALA A 113 -11.71 -10.34 -24.44
N THR A 114 -11.14 -10.07 -23.27
CA THR A 114 -11.72 -10.50 -22.00
C THR A 114 -13.04 -9.77 -21.79
N PRO A 115 -14.14 -10.47 -21.53
CA PRO A 115 -15.46 -9.87 -21.53
C PRO A 115 -15.65 -9.09 -20.24
N VAL A 116 -15.44 -7.78 -20.31
CA VAL A 116 -15.79 -6.94 -19.16
C VAL A 116 -17.30 -6.65 -19.19
N PHE A 117 -17.98 -6.69 -20.35
CA PHE A 117 -19.41 -6.36 -20.41
C PHE A 117 -20.28 -7.13 -21.42
N ASP A 118 -19.75 -7.98 -22.33
CA ASP A 118 -20.62 -8.63 -23.34
C ASP A 118 -20.08 -9.95 -23.97
N GLY A 119 -19.50 -10.89 -23.19
CA GLY A 119 -18.95 -12.11 -23.80
C GLY A 119 -18.54 -13.26 -22.87
N ALA A 120 -18.26 -14.40 -23.51
CA ALA A 120 -17.94 -15.75 -22.99
C ALA A 120 -18.83 -16.25 -21.84
N LYS A 121 -19.74 -17.16 -22.20
CA LYS A 121 -20.59 -17.86 -21.24
C LYS A 121 -19.92 -19.11 -20.72
N TRP A 122 -20.17 -19.45 -19.46
CA TRP A 122 -19.61 -20.65 -18.85
C TRP A 122 -20.14 -21.92 -19.54
N ASP A 123 -21.45 -22.12 -19.46
CA ASP A 123 -22.22 -23.26 -19.99
C ASP A 123 -23.56 -22.82 -20.62
N GLU A 124 -23.86 -21.52 -20.64
CA GLU A 124 -25.13 -20.98 -21.12
C GLU A 124 -25.17 -20.94 -22.66
N VAL A 125 -25.41 -22.09 -23.28
CA VAL A 125 -25.43 -22.27 -24.74
C VAL A 125 -26.41 -21.33 -25.44
N ASP A 126 -27.63 -21.17 -24.89
CA ASP A 126 -28.67 -20.32 -25.47
C ASP A 126 -28.29 -18.84 -25.51
N GLN A 127 -27.48 -18.39 -24.54
CA GLN A 127 -27.02 -17.01 -24.45
C GLN A 127 -25.68 -16.78 -25.18
N SER A 128 -24.97 -17.86 -25.52
CA SER A 128 -23.66 -17.80 -26.18
C SER A 128 -23.77 -17.53 -27.69
N GLY A 129 -24.94 -17.73 -28.29
CA GLY A 129 -25.20 -17.41 -29.70
C GLY A 129 -24.20 -18.06 -30.67
N ASP A 130 -23.48 -17.24 -31.43
CA ASP A 130 -22.49 -17.66 -32.43
C ASP A 130 -21.07 -17.80 -31.86
N GLN A 131 -20.92 -17.95 -30.53
CA GLN A 131 -19.64 -18.18 -29.87
C GLN A 131 -19.67 -19.49 -29.07
N PRO A 132 -18.54 -20.21 -28.96
CA PRO A 132 -18.42 -21.36 -28.07
C PRO A 132 -18.41 -20.92 -26.60
N THR A 133 -18.92 -21.79 -25.72
CA THR A 133 -18.89 -21.63 -24.27
C THR A 133 -17.52 -22.02 -23.70
N ILE A 134 -17.21 -21.60 -22.47
CA ILE A 134 -15.93 -21.91 -21.83
C ILE A 134 -15.76 -23.42 -21.61
N VAL A 135 -16.84 -24.13 -21.27
CA VAL A 135 -16.81 -25.59 -21.12
C VAL A 135 -16.47 -26.27 -22.45
N GLU A 136 -17.12 -25.88 -23.55
CA GLU A 136 -16.83 -26.42 -24.90
C GLU A 136 -15.39 -26.14 -25.34
N ILE A 137 -14.86 -24.96 -25.00
CA ILE A 137 -13.46 -24.59 -25.26
C ILE A 137 -12.51 -25.50 -24.47
N PHE A 138 -12.80 -25.78 -23.20
CA PHE A 138 -11.95 -26.63 -22.37
C PHE A 138 -11.98 -28.10 -22.79
N GLU A 139 -13.11 -28.60 -23.29
CA GLU A 139 -13.19 -29.97 -23.83
C GLU A 139 -12.36 -30.15 -25.11
N ASN A 140 -12.20 -29.07 -25.88
CA ASN A 140 -11.44 -29.07 -27.14
C ASN A 140 -10.08 -28.38 -27.00
N LEU A 141 -9.61 -28.16 -25.77
CA LEU A 141 -8.34 -27.48 -25.53
C LEU A 141 -7.19 -28.30 -26.10
N LYS A 142 -6.21 -27.61 -26.68
CA LYS A 142 -4.97 -28.27 -27.09
C LYS A 142 -4.17 -28.66 -25.84
N PRO A 143 -3.51 -29.83 -25.82
CA PRO A 143 -2.71 -30.25 -24.68
C PRO A 143 -1.61 -29.21 -24.41
N GLU A 144 -1.48 -28.81 -23.13
CA GLU A 144 -0.55 -27.74 -22.74
C GLU A 144 0.91 -28.19 -22.78
N SER A 145 1.15 -29.50 -22.74
CA SER A 145 2.48 -30.10 -22.66
C SER A 145 2.62 -31.23 -23.66
N ALA A 146 3.80 -31.36 -24.27
CA ALA A 146 4.13 -32.51 -25.12
C ALA A 146 4.24 -33.83 -24.34
N HIS A 147 4.19 -33.80 -23.01
CA HIS A 147 4.28 -34.97 -22.14
C HIS A 147 2.92 -35.59 -21.80
N PHE A 148 1.83 -34.87 -22.04
CA PHE A 148 0.48 -35.33 -21.76
C PHE A 148 -0.36 -35.24 -23.04
N ASP A 149 -0.98 -36.35 -23.42
CA ASP A 149 -1.88 -36.38 -24.58
C ASP A 149 -3.25 -35.72 -24.28
N ALA A 150 -3.53 -35.40 -23.02
CA ALA A 150 -4.76 -34.76 -22.56
C ALA A 150 -4.47 -33.43 -21.84
N PRO A 151 -5.38 -32.44 -21.89
CA PRO A 151 -5.29 -31.20 -21.12
C PRO A 151 -5.20 -31.46 -19.61
N MET A 152 -4.34 -30.71 -18.90
CA MET A 152 -4.25 -30.79 -17.43
C MET A 152 -5.41 -30.05 -16.76
N ILE A 153 -5.98 -29.03 -17.42
CA ILE A 153 -7.19 -28.36 -16.94
C ILE A 153 -8.42 -29.24 -17.18
N LYS A 154 -9.28 -29.36 -16.16
CA LYS A 154 -10.57 -30.03 -16.30
C LYS A 154 -11.59 -29.10 -16.97
N SER A 155 -12.68 -29.66 -17.50
CA SER A 155 -13.83 -28.88 -17.99
C SER A 155 -14.42 -27.91 -16.94
N THR A 156 -14.18 -28.19 -15.66
CA THR A 156 -14.53 -27.29 -14.54
C THR A 156 -13.64 -26.05 -14.41
N GLY A 157 -12.61 -25.90 -15.25
CA GLY A 157 -11.63 -24.80 -15.17
C GLY A 157 -10.65 -24.90 -14.00
N LYS A 158 -10.61 -26.07 -13.35
CA LYS A 158 -9.74 -26.37 -12.21
C LYS A 158 -8.73 -27.45 -12.58
N MET A 159 -7.60 -27.45 -11.91
CA MET A 159 -6.56 -28.47 -12.05
C MET A 159 -6.01 -28.89 -10.69
N SER A 160 -5.40 -30.06 -10.66
CA SER A 160 -4.71 -30.56 -9.48
C SER A 160 -3.35 -29.85 -9.35
N LEU A 161 -3.12 -29.21 -8.21
CA LEU A 161 -1.84 -28.61 -7.86
C LEU A 161 -1.10 -29.44 -6.81
N PHE A 162 0.22 -29.25 -6.79
CA PHE A 162 1.13 -29.87 -5.82
C PHE A 162 1.81 -28.79 -4.99
N ASN A 163 2.02 -29.07 -3.70
CA ASN A 163 2.69 -28.17 -2.78
C ASN A 163 4.20 -28.16 -3.07
N GLY A 164 4.77 -26.98 -3.37
CA GLY A 164 6.21 -26.85 -3.65
C GLY A 164 7.13 -27.29 -2.52
N ARG A 165 6.66 -27.22 -1.26
CA ARG A 165 7.47 -27.56 -0.08
C ARG A 165 7.44 -29.03 0.29
N THR A 166 6.27 -29.66 0.20
CA THR A 166 6.09 -31.07 0.61
C THR A 166 6.06 -32.03 -0.58
N GLY A 167 5.74 -31.54 -1.78
CA GLY A 167 5.49 -32.35 -2.97
C GLY A 167 4.12 -33.02 -2.99
N GLU A 168 3.33 -32.89 -1.93
CA GLU A 168 2.01 -33.52 -1.83
C GLU A 168 0.97 -32.79 -2.67
N LYS A 169 0.00 -33.54 -3.20
CA LYS A 169 -1.14 -33.01 -3.93
C LYS A 169 -2.10 -32.30 -2.97
N TYR A 170 -2.66 -31.16 -3.38
CA TYR A 170 -3.75 -30.52 -2.63
C TYR A 170 -5.05 -31.34 -2.68
N ASP A 171 -5.82 -31.29 -1.58
CA ASP A 171 -7.05 -32.09 -1.42
C ASP A 171 -8.11 -31.81 -2.49
N ASN A 172 -8.23 -30.55 -2.91
CA ASN A 172 -9.20 -30.09 -3.89
C ASN A 172 -8.50 -29.50 -5.11
N ASP A 173 -9.15 -29.63 -6.27
CA ASP A 173 -8.68 -28.95 -7.48
C ASP A 173 -8.86 -27.43 -7.35
N ILE A 174 -7.88 -26.70 -7.87
CA ILE A 174 -7.77 -25.25 -7.73
C ILE A 174 -7.87 -24.61 -9.12
N THR A 175 -8.55 -23.47 -9.20
CA THR A 175 -8.62 -22.68 -10.44
C THR A 175 -7.27 -22.04 -10.71
N VAL A 176 -6.71 -22.31 -11.89
CA VAL A 176 -5.46 -21.74 -12.38
C VAL A 176 -5.73 -21.14 -13.75
N GLY A 177 -5.17 -19.95 -13.99
CA GLY A 177 -5.41 -19.23 -15.23
C GLY A 177 -4.55 -17.98 -15.35
N TYR A 178 -4.67 -17.29 -16.47
CA TYR A 178 -3.92 -16.06 -16.73
C TYR A 178 -4.84 -14.86 -16.54
N MET A 179 -4.52 -14.02 -15.55
CA MET A 179 -5.19 -12.75 -15.31
C MET A 179 -4.27 -11.58 -15.64
N TYR A 180 -4.83 -10.49 -16.14
CA TYR A 180 -4.07 -9.29 -16.41
C TYR A 180 -3.93 -8.42 -15.14
N ILE A 181 -2.70 -8.38 -14.60
CA ILE A 181 -2.38 -7.65 -13.37
C ILE A 181 -1.59 -6.37 -13.67
N LEU A 182 -2.02 -5.28 -13.04
CA LEU A 182 -1.42 -3.96 -13.11
C LEU A 182 -0.70 -3.63 -11.79
N LYS A 183 0.50 -3.07 -11.88
CA LYS A 183 1.17 -2.40 -10.74
C LYS A 183 0.68 -0.96 -10.67
N LEU A 184 0.10 -0.58 -9.54
CA LEU A 184 -0.36 0.79 -9.33
C LEU A 184 0.80 1.70 -8.90
N SER A 185 0.68 3.00 -9.15
CA SER A 185 1.61 4.04 -8.65
C SER A 185 1.41 4.32 -7.15
N HIS A 186 1.30 3.25 -6.37
CA HIS A 186 1.19 3.25 -4.92
C HIS A 186 2.30 2.36 -4.38
N MET A 187 3.52 2.84 -4.49
CA MET A 187 4.71 2.14 -4.03
C MET A 187 4.86 2.26 -2.52
N VAL A 188 5.37 1.21 -1.88
CA VAL A 188 5.59 1.22 -0.43
C VAL A 188 6.67 2.23 -0.01
N ASP A 189 7.74 2.36 -0.80
CA ASP A 189 8.86 3.25 -0.52
C ASP A 189 8.43 4.73 -0.40
N ASP A 190 7.40 5.12 -1.16
CA ASP A 190 6.86 6.47 -1.11
C ASP A 190 6.01 6.69 0.16
N LYS A 191 5.48 5.62 0.75
CA LYS A 191 4.60 5.65 1.94
C LYS A 191 5.32 5.47 3.26
N ILE A 192 6.46 4.77 3.28
CA ILE A 192 7.24 4.61 4.52
C ILE A 192 7.71 5.99 4.97
N HIS A 193 7.38 6.33 6.21
CA HIS A 193 7.80 7.55 6.88
C HIS A 193 7.95 7.29 8.36
N ALA A 194 9.06 7.72 8.95
CA ALA A 194 9.33 7.60 10.37
C ALA A 194 10.02 8.89 10.83
N ARG A 195 9.73 9.29 12.07
CA ARG A 195 10.28 10.48 12.70
C ARG A 195 10.59 10.17 14.15
N SER A 196 11.78 10.55 14.61
CA SER A 196 12.12 10.64 16.03
C SER A 196 11.99 12.09 16.50
N THR A 197 12.93 12.94 16.14
CA THR A 197 12.92 14.39 16.30
C THR A 197 12.97 15.06 14.92
N GLY A 198 12.64 16.35 14.85
CA GLY A 198 12.59 17.06 13.56
C GLY A 198 12.17 18.51 13.74
N PRO A 199 11.88 19.22 12.63
CA PRO A 199 11.49 20.62 12.72
C PRO A 199 10.10 20.80 13.34
N TYR A 200 9.92 21.98 13.94
CA TYR A 200 8.71 22.39 14.64
C TYR A 200 8.15 23.69 14.02
N SER A 201 6.85 23.89 14.18
CA SER A 201 6.14 25.11 13.79
C SER A 201 6.60 26.29 14.64
N MET A 202 6.78 27.47 14.03
CA MET A 202 7.20 28.66 14.79
C MET A 202 6.14 29.15 15.77
N ILE A 203 4.86 29.00 15.43
CA ILE A 203 3.75 29.56 16.21
C ILE A 203 3.34 28.58 17.30
N THR A 204 2.96 27.37 16.92
CA THR A 204 2.40 26.38 17.84
C THR A 204 3.45 25.50 18.52
N GLN A 205 4.72 25.61 18.13
CA GLN A 205 5.82 24.73 18.59
C GLN A 205 5.60 23.23 18.38
N GLN A 206 4.57 22.84 17.62
CA GLN A 206 4.23 21.46 17.30
C GLN A 206 5.11 20.91 16.16
N PRO A 207 5.33 19.58 16.10
CA PRO A 207 5.93 18.91 14.96
C PRO A 207 5.31 19.35 13.62
N LEU A 208 6.14 19.71 12.63
CA LEU A 208 5.63 20.01 11.28
C LEU A 208 4.89 18.81 10.67
N GLY A 209 4.05 19.06 9.66
CA GLY A 209 3.29 18.03 8.96
C GLY A 209 3.95 17.58 7.65
N GLY A 210 3.75 16.31 7.31
CA GLY A 210 4.09 15.77 5.98
C GLY A 210 5.53 15.25 5.83
N LYS A 211 5.68 14.22 4.99
CA LYS A 211 6.94 13.50 4.77
C LYS A 211 8.08 14.40 4.29
N ALA A 212 7.80 15.38 3.42
CA ALA A 212 8.80 16.28 2.86
C ALA A 212 9.50 17.15 3.91
N GLN A 213 8.84 17.42 5.04
CA GLN A 213 9.35 18.24 6.14
C GLN A 213 9.80 17.39 7.33
N PHE A 214 9.96 16.07 7.15
CA PHE A 214 10.15 15.13 8.25
C PHE A 214 9.08 15.30 9.35
N GLY A 215 7.83 15.43 8.91
CA GLY A 215 6.71 15.77 9.79
C GLY A 215 6.28 14.65 10.75
N GLY A 216 5.61 15.02 11.84
CA GLY A 216 5.01 14.09 12.78
C GLY A 216 3.69 13.52 12.27
N GLN A 217 3.23 12.42 12.89
CA GLN A 217 1.88 11.91 12.65
C GLN A 217 0.88 12.74 13.46
N ARG A 218 -0.27 13.06 12.86
CA ARG A 218 -1.35 13.71 13.58
C ARG A 218 -1.97 12.71 14.55
N PHE A 219 -1.99 13.07 15.82
CA PHE A 219 -2.77 12.41 16.87
C PHE A 219 -4.01 13.28 17.12
N GLY A 220 -5.18 12.79 16.72
CA GLY A 220 -6.43 13.54 16.75
C GLY A 220 -7.30 13.18 17.94
N GLU A 221 -8.47 13.83 17.98
CA GLU A 221 -9.47 13.67 19.05
C GLU A 221 -9.94 12.21 19.20
N MET A 222 -10.17 11.50 18.08
CA MET A 222 -10.60 10.10 18.13
C MET A 222 -9.53 9.19 18.74
N GLU A 223 -8.24 9.47 18.48
CA GLU A 223 -7.15 8.71 19.09
C GLU A 223 -6.98 9.04 20.58
N VAL A 224 -7.26 10.29 20.99
CA VAL A 224 -7.32 10.68 22.41
C VAL A 224 -8.39 9.87 23.15
N TRP A 225 -9.61 9.83 22.64
CA TRP A 225 -10.71 9.05 23.24
C TRP A 225 -10.35 7.57 23.40
N ALA A 226 -9.63 7.01 22.44
CA ALA A 226 -9.16 5.64 22.54
C ALA A 226 -8.25 5.43 23.76
N LEU A 227 -7.29 6.33 24.01
CA LEU A 227 -6.41 6.23 25.18
C LEU A 227 -7.13 6.49 26.51
N GLU A 228 -8.09 7.42 26.52
CA GLU A 228 -8.94 7.68 27.69
C GLU A 228 -9.75 6.45 28.07
N ALA A 229 -10.32 5.74 27.09
CA ALA A 229 -11.09 4.52 27.33
C ALA A 229 -10.25 3.39 27.98
N TYR A 230 -8.95 3.34 27.68
CA TYR A 230 -8.02 2.41 28.33
C TYR A 230 -7.53 2.88 29.71
N GLY A 231 -7.80 4.12 30.11
CA GLY A 231 -7.23 4.72 31.32
C GLY A 231 -5.72 4.97 31.20
N ALA A 232 -5.19 5.09 29.98
CA ALA A 232 -3.76 5.27 29.73
C ALA A 232 -3.31 6.73 29.92
N ALA A 233 -3.55 7.28 31.11
CA ALA A 233 -3.38 8.70 31.43
C ALA A 233 -1.94 9.20 31.17
N TYR A 234 -0.92 8.46 31.61
CA TYR A 234 0.49 8.83 31.38
C TYR A 234 0.85 8.85 29.89
N CYS A 235 0.42 7.85 29.12
CA CYS A 235 0.69 7.78 27.69
C CYS A 235 0.05 8.97 26.94
N LEU A 236 -1.20 9.29 27.29
CA LEU A 236 -1.90 10.44 26.74
C LEU A 236 -1.21 11.75 27.13
N GLN A 237 -0.84 11.90 28.40
CA GLN A 237 -0.13 13.08 28.89
C GLN A 237 1.18 13.28 28.11
N GLU A 238 1.98 12.22 27.90
CA GLU A 238 3.22 12.31 27.13
C GLU A 238 2.98 12.77 25.67
N LEU A 239 1.95 12.21 25.02
CA LEU A 239 1.62 12.52 23.64
C LEU A 239 1.17 13.98 23.46
N LEU A 240 0.41 14.51 24.41
CA LEU A 240 -0.11 15.88 24.38
C LEU A 240 0.92 16.94 24.83
N THR A 241 1.99 16.55 25.50
CA THR A 241 2.99 17.48 26.06
C THR A 241 4.37 17.26 25.42
N ILE A 242 5.21 16.41 26.03
CA ILE A 242 6.63 16.22 25.73
C ILE A 242 6.91 15.67 24.32
N LYS A 243 5.94 14.98 23.70
CA LYS A 243 6.06 14.50 22.30
C LYS A 243 5.51 15.50 21.28
N SER A 244 4.94 16.61 21.74
CA SER A 244 4.31 17.64 20.92
C SER A 244 4.98 19.01 21.14
N ASP A 245 4.42 19.84 22.01
CA ASP A 245 4.64 21.28 22.10
C ASP A 245 5.15 21.75 23.48
N ASP A 246 5.43 20.85 24.41
CA ASP A 246 6.22 21.21 25.60
C ASP A 246 7.71 21.36 25.21
N VAL A 247 8.12 22.61 24.97
CA VAL A 247 9.46 22.95 24.46
C VAL A 247 10.57 22.58 25.45
N LEU A 248 10.36 22.82 26.75
CA LEU A 248 11.34 22.49 27.77
C LEU A 248 11.31 20.99 28.08
N GLY A 249 10.11 20.41 28.21
CA GLY A 249 9.93 19.00 28.51
C GLY A 249 10.56 18.09 27.46
N ARG A 250 10.36 18.37 26.16
CA ARG A 250 10.92 17.53 25.08
C ARG A 250 12.46 17.48 25.10
N VAL A 251 13.12 18.57 25.46
CA VAL A 251 14.60 18.63 25.57
C VAL A 251 15.08 17.81 26.76
N LYS A 252 14.47 18.01 27.93
CA LYS A 252 14.82 17.25 29.15
C LYS A 252 14.55 15.76 28.99
N VAL A 253 13.48 15.39 28.32
CA VAL A 253 13.13 13.99 28.03
C VAL A 253 14.17 13.35 27.11
N TYR A 254 14.59 14.07 26.07
CA TYR A 254 15.64 13.57 25.17
C TYR A 254 16.95 13.31 25.94
N GLU A 255 17.34 14.25 26.81
CA GLU A 255 18.51 14.10 27.68
C GLU A 255 18.38 12.91 28.64
N ALA A 256 17.23 12.78 29.32
CA ALA A 256 16.94 11.68 30.23
C ALA A 256 17.02 10.32 29.52
N ILE A 257 16.46 10.20 28.30
CA ILE A 257 16.52 8.98 27.49
C ILE A 257 17.98 8.62 27.16
N VAL A 258 18.80 9.60 26.79
CA VAL A 258 20.22 9.37 26.47
C VAL A 258 21.01 8.94 27.71
N LYS A 259 20.69 9.51 28.88
CA LYS A 259 21.34 9.18 30.16
C LYS A 259 20.80 7.90 30.81
N GLY A 260 19.65 7.39 30.35
CA GLY A 260 18.96 6.27 31.00
C GLY A 260 18.31 6.65 32.33
N GLU A 261 17.98 7.93 32.51
CA GLU A 261 17.29 8.45 33.69
C GLU A 261 15.76 8.41 33.51
N ASN A 262 15.02 8.56 34.61
CA ASN A 262 13.57 8.61 34.56
C ASN A 262 13.08 9.89 33.85
N ILE A 263 11.97 9.75 33.14
CA ILE A 263 11.34 10.85 32.41
C ILE A 263 10.83 11.90 33.43
N PRO A 264 11.17 13.19 33.26
CA PRO A 264 10.70 14.25 34.16
C PRO A 264 9.19 14.49 34.01
N GLU A 265 8.58 15.13 35.01
CA GLU A 265 7.17 15.51 34.93
C GLU A 265 6.91 16.51 33.79
N PRO A 266 5.85 16.31 32.99
CA PRO A 266 5.51 17.21 31.89
C PRO A 266 5.13 18.61 32.34
N GLY A 267 5.48 19.61 31.53
CA GLY A 267 5.07 20.98 31.71
C GLY A 267 3.74 21.31 31.04
N ILE A 268 3.48 22.62 30.91
CA ILE A 268 2.28 23.17 30.25
C ILE A 268 2.53 23.23 28.73
N PRO A 269 1.64 22.69 27.89
CA PRO A 269 1.70 22.81 26.43
C PRO A 269 1.77 24.25 25.93
N GLU A 270 2.56 24.51 24.89
CA GLU A 270 2.63 25.84 24.28
C GLU A 270 1.31 26.25 23.62
N SER A 271 0.57 25.30 23.04
CA SER A 271 -0.75 25.56 22.46
C SER A 271 -1.75 26.15 23.47
N PHE A 272 -1.67 25.74 24.75
CA PHE A 272 -2.50 26.31 25.80
C PHE A 272 -2.12 27.76 26.12
N LYS A 273 -0.82 28.07 26.14
CA LYS A 273 -0.32 29.44 26.34
C LYS A 273 -0.75 30.35 25.19
N VAL A 274 -0.63 29.88 23.96
CA VAL A 274 -1.10 30.61 22.77
C VAL A 274 -2.60 30.91 22.88
N LEU A 275 -3.43 29.92 23.24
CA LEU A 275 -4.86 30.11 23.44
C LEU A 275 -5.17 31.18 24.49
N MET A 276 -4.49 31.15 25.64
CA MET A 276 -4.66 32.18 26.66
C MET A 276 -4.34 33.58 26.15
N LYS A 277 -3.22 33.75 25.43
CA LYS A 277 -2.83 35.03 24.84
C LYS A 277 -3.81 35.50 23.77
N GLU A 278 -4.38 34.58 22.98
CA GLU A 278 -5.45 34.90 22.01
C GLU A 278 -6.73 35.39 22.70
N MET A 279 -7.13 34.78 23.82
CA MET A 279 -8.28 35.26 24.59
C MET A 279 -8.01 36.63 25.25
N GLN A 280 -6.82 36.84 25.80
CA GLN A 280 -6.40 38.14 26.35
C GLN A 280 -6.36 39.24 25.28
N ALA A 281 -5.96 38.90 24.04
CA ALA A 281 -5.97 39.82 22.90
C ALA A 281 -7.39 40.26 22.49
N LEU A 282 -8.42 39.47 22.84
CA LEU A 282 -9.84 39.85 22.71
C LEU A 282 -10.34 40.73 23.87
N CYS A 283 -9.45 41.21 24.73
CA CYS A 283 -9.76 41.95 25.97
C CYS A 283 -10.58 41.13 26.99
N LEU A 284 -10.49 39.79 26.95
CA LEU A 284 -11.03 38.94 28.01
C LEU A 284 -9.99 38.77 29.11
N ASN A 285 -10.38 38.99 30.37
CA ASN A 285 -9.50 38.69 31.48
C ASN A 285 -9.48 37.19 31.76
N VAL A 286 -8.36 36.53 31.45
CA VAL A 286 -8.16 35.09 31.67
C VAL A 286 -6.88 34.92 32.48
N GLU A 287 -7.04 34.38 33.69
CA GLU A 287 -6.00 34.14 34.68
C GLU A 287 -6.03 32.67 35.11
N VAL A 288 -4.87 32.09 35.42
CA VAL A 288 -4.79 30.74 35.99
C VAL A 288 -4.61 30.87 37.50
N LEU A 289 -5.62 30.39 38.24
CA LEU A 289 -5.64 30.42 39.69
C LEU A 289 -5.20 29.07 40.25
N ALA A 290 -4.36 29.09 41.27
CA ALA A 290 -4.08 27.94 42.12
C ALA A 290 -5.30 27.63 43.02
N THR A 291 -5.30 26.47 43.67
CA THR A 291 -6.37 26.05 44.59
C THR A 291 -6.59 26.98 45.78
N ASP A 292 -5.61 27.82 46.12
CA ASP A 292 -5.67 28.82 47.20
C ASP A 292 -6.14 30.21 46.70
N GLY A 293 -6.45 30.34 45.41
CA GLY A 293 -6.86 31.60 44.78
C GLY A 293 -5.70 32.54 44.46
N SER A 294 -4.45 32.11 44.63
CA SER A 294 -3.28 32.86 44.15
C SER A 294 -3.14 32.72 42.63
N GLU A 295 -2.70 33.80 41.98
CA GLU A 295 -2.44 33.80 40.55
C GLU A 295 -1.12 33.08 40.26
N ILE A 296 -1.15 32.12 39.32
CA ILE A 296 0.05 31.44 38.85
C ILE A 296 0.63 32.24 37.69
N GLU A 297 1.73 32.95 37.93
CA GLU A 297 2.50 33.58 36.85
C GLU A 297 3.12 32.50 35.95
N MET A 298 2.64 32.43 34.71
CA MET A 298 3.31 31.65 33.67
C MET A 298 4.56 32.39 33.22
N LYS A 299 5.71 32.04 33.80
CA LYS A 299 7.01 32.60 33.40
C LYS A 299 7.26 32.40 31.90
N GLU A 300 7.71 33.47 31.25
CA GLU A 300 8.18 33.45 29.87
C GLU A 300 9.45 32.59 29.75
N ILE A 301 9.52 31.81 28.68
CA ILE A 301 10.38 30.62 28.55
C ILE A 301 11.77 30.99 27.96
N ASP A 302 11.99 32.26 27.65
CA ASP A 302 13.10 32.68 26.78
C ASP A 302 14.50 32.47 27.38
N GLU A 303 14.67 32.61 28.70
CA GLU A 303 15.99 32.49 29.34
C GLU A 303 16.41 31.02 29.63
N GLU A 304 15.46 30.12 29.93
CA GLU A 304 15.77 28.73 30.29
C GLU A 304 16.06 27.86 29.05
N ILE A 305 15.42 28.13 27.91
CA ILE A 305 15.65 27.39 26.65
C ILE A 305 17.09 27.59 26.16
N TYR A 306 17.57 28.83 26.14
CA TYR A 306 18.89 29.16 25.60
C TYR A 306 20.01 28.43 26.35
N THR A 307 19.88 28.33 27.68
CA THR A 307 20.87 27.66 28.53
C THR A 307 20.88 26.14 28.32
N ALA A 308 19.71 25.50 28.21
CA ALA A 308 19.60 24.04 28.03
C ALA A 308 20.08 23.56 26.65
N VAL A 309 19.79 24.34 25.60
CA VAL A 309 20.16 24.02 24.22
C VAL A 309 21.67 24.16 23.98
N ALA A 310 22.30 25.21 24.53
CA ALA A 310 23.73 25.46 24.39
C ALA A 310 24.60 24.34 25.00
N GLY A 311 24.12 23.69 26.07
CA GLY A 311 24.84 22.58 26.72
C GLY A 311 24.93 21.28 25.90
N LEU A 312 24.09 21.13 24.86
CA LEU A 312 23.96 19.89 24.10
C LEU A 312 24.68 19.89 22.75
N GLY A 313 25.27 21.02 22.34
CA GLY A 313 25.94 21.15 21.04
C GLY A 313 25.01 20.91 19.84
N ILE A 314 23.69 20.92 20.08
CA ILE A 314 22.67 20.80 19.05
C ILE A 314 22.43 22.19 18.51
N ASP A 315 22.87 22.42 17.27
CA ASP A 315 22.56 23.64 16.57
C ASP A 315 21.08 23.64 16.16
N ILE A 316 20.25 24.32 16.96
CA ILE A 316 18.87 24.65 16.60
C ILE A 316 18.83 26.02 15.89
N SER A 317 19.98 26.53 15.41
CA SER A 317 20.00 27.77 14.66
C SER A 317 19.10 27.63 13.43
N ARG A 318 18.13 28.52 13.45
CA ARG A 318 17.30 29.03 12.37
C ARG A 318 18.01 28.87 11.01
N PRO A 319 17.57 27.96 10.13
CA PRO A 319 17.53 28.35 8.73
C PRO A 319 16.45 29.42 8.68
N GLU A 320 16.83 30.69 8.79
CA GLU A 320 15.90 31.78 8.50
C GLU A 320 15.28 31.47 7.14
N ARG A 321 13.96 31.23 7.16
CA ARG A 321 13.19 31.34 5.94
C ARG A 321 13.45 32.76 5.46
N GLY A 322 14.10 32.90 4.30
CA GLY A 322 14.31 34.20 3.67
C GLY A 322 13.01 35.00 3.74
N SER A 323 13.16 36.30 3.97
CA SER A 323 12.07 37.24 4.15
C SER A 323 11.00 37.07 3.06
N ASP A 324 9.76 37.54 3.30
CA ASP A 324 8.73 37.56 2.25
C ASP A 324 9.18 38.33 0.99
N GLN A 325 10.21 39.18 1.13
CA GLN A 325 10.90 39.82 0.02
C GLN A 325 11.70 38.81 -0.83
N ASP A 326 12.41 37.87 -0.21
CA ASP A 326 13.14 36.80 -0.89
C ASP A 326 12.21 35.82 -1.62
N ASP A 327 11.02 35.55 -1.07
CA ASP A 327 9.99 34.73 -1.73
C ASP A 327 9.33 35.48 -2.92
N LYS A 328 9.13 36.81 -2.80
CA LYS A 328 8.65 37.68 -3.90
C LYS A 328 9.67 37.81 -5.02
N ASP A 329 10.96 37.96 -4.70
CA ASP A 329 12.04 38.05 -5.68
C ASP A 329 12.23 36.71 -6.42
N ARG A 330 12.04 35.57 -5.73
CA ARG A 330 11.94 34.26 -6.38
C ARG A 330 10.74 34.13 -7.30
N ALA A 331 9.58 34.68 -6.93
CA ALA A 331 8.39 34.68 -7.79
C ALA A 331 8.56 35.58 -9.02
N ALA A 332 9.22 36.74 -8.87
CA ALA A 332 9.53 37.64 -9.97
C ALA A 332 10.53 37.02 -10.96
N SER A 333 11.52 36.27 -10.47
CA SER A 333 12.48 35.53 -11.30
C SER A 333 11.92 34.30 -12.04
N ARG A 334 10.65 33.96 -11.81
CA ARG A 334 9.93 32.86 -12.49
C ARG A 334 9.10 33.31 -13.70
N ARG A 335 9.07 34.60 -14.01
CA ARG A 335 8.58 35.14 -15.30
C ARG A 335 9.72 35.32 -16.27
#